data_AF-A0AAV4Q7M8-F1
#
_entry.id   AF-A0AAV4Q7M8-F1
#
_cell.length_a   1.000
_cell.length_b   1.000
_cell.length_c   1.000
_cell.angle_alpha   90.00
_cell.angle_beta   90.00
_cell.angle_gamma   90.00
#
_symmetry.space_group_name_H-M   'P 1'
#
loop_
_entity.id
_entity.type
_entity.pdbx_description
1 polymer ?
#
loop_
_entity_poly.entity_id
_entity_poly.type
_entity_poly.pdbx_seq_one_letter_code
_entity_poly.pdbx_strand_id
1 'polypeptide(L)'
;MAKTNENFIREFQDKVVWKEISTSQKLSENFIREFQDKVDWKKISKYQTLSEDFIREFQDKVVWDNISENLELYEDLTRKFQDKVNCKKISEYQTLSEDFIREFQDKVD
;
A
#
# COMPACT_ATOMS: atom_id res chain seq x y z
N MET A 1 -20.51 -9.63 7.78
CA MET A 1 -20.66 -8.48 8.70
C MET A 1 -19.44 -7.59 8.53
N ALA A 2 -19.61 -6.36 8.01
CA ALA A 2 -18.56 -5.32 7.89
C ALA A 2 -19.11 -4.00 7.32
N LYS A 3 -20.22 -4.05 6.56
CA LYS A 3 -20.86 -2.87 5.91
C LYS A 3 -21.27 -1.73 6.86
N THR A 4 -21.30 -1.96 8.17
CA THR A 4 -21.80 -1.00 9.16
C THR A 4 -20.78 0.09 9.56
N ASN A 5 -19.46 -0.13 9.42
CA ASN A 5 -18.49 0.84 9.94
C ASN A 5 -18.22 2.00 8.97
N GLU A 6 -18.02 1.73 7.69
CA GLU A 6 -17.72 2.80 6.72
C GLU A 6 -18.87 3.81 6.58
N ASN A 7 -20.13 3.36 6.62
CA ASN A 7 -21.28 4.26 6.57
C ASN A 7 -21.35 5.17 7.79
N PHE A 8 -21.03 4.65 8.97
CA PHE A 8 -20.92 5.46 10.17
C PHE A 8 -19.80 6.50 10.01
N ILE A 9 -18.64 6.10 9.50
CA ILE A 9 -17.53 7.03 9.27
C ILE A 9 -17.91 8.10 8.23
N ARG A 10 -18.66 7.76 7.18
CA ARG A 10 -19.19 8.74 6.21
C ARG A 10 -20.09 9.77 6.89
N GLU A 11 -21.02 9.32 7.74
CA GLU A 11 -21.97 10.18 8.45
C GLU A 11 -21.26 11.12 9.43
N PHE A 12 -20.19 10.65 10.07
CA PHE A 12 -19.45 11.38 11.10
C PHE A 12 -18.03 11.78 10.65
N GLN A 13 -17.82 11.95 9.35
CA GLN A 13 -16.49 12.14 8.74
C GLN A 13 -15.67 13.31 9.29
N ASP A 14 -16.33 14.33 9.83
CA ASP A 14 -15.70 15.53 10.40
C ASP A 14 -15.50 15.43 11.93
N LYS A 15 -15.92 14.32 12.54
CA LYS A 15 -15.83 14.05 13.98
C LYS A 15 -14.98 12.82 14.32
N VAL A 16 -14.44 12.13 13.31
CA VAL A 16 -13.58 10.96 13.48
C VAL A 16 -12.09 11.33 13.43
N VAL A 17 -11.26 10.50 14.04
CA VAL A 17 -9.79 10.60 13.95
C VAL A 17 -9.29 9.75 12.78
N TRP A 18 -9.03 10.39 11.64
CA TRP A 18 -8.65 9.70 10.40
C TRP A 18 -7.42 8.80 10.50
N LYS A 19 -6.45 9.19 11.33
CA LYS A 19 -5.27 8.37 11.60
C LYS A 19 -5.61 7.03 12.28
N GLU A 20 -6.57 7.04 13.21
CA GLU A 20 -7.05 5.82 13.89
C GLU A 20 -7.87 4.96 12.94
N ILE A 21 -8.77 5.60 12.16
CA ILE A 21 -9.55 4.91 11.13
C ILE A 21 -8.63 4.20 10.13
N SER A 22 -7.60 4.89 9.62
CA SER A 22 -6.65 4.35 8.64
C SER A 22 -5.79 3.21 9.17
N THR A 23 -5.61 3.12 10.49
CA THR A 23 -4.78 2.09 11.16
C THR A 23 -5.60 0.88 11.59
N SER A 24 -6.76 1.12 12.20
CA SER A 24 -7.46 0.11 13.00
C SER A 24 -8.64 -0.54 12.28
N GLN A 25 -9.10 0.05 11.18
CA GLN A 25 -10.23 -0.47 10.41
C GLN A 25 -9.74 -1.14 9.13
N LYS A 26 -10.43 -2.21 8.70
CA LYS A 26 -10.29 -2.73 7.35
C LYS A 26 -11.16 -1.88 6.42
N LEU A 27 -10.51 -1.03 5.64
CA LEU A 27 -11.17 -0.11 4.72
C LEU A 27 -11.21 -0.71 3.32
N SER A 28 -12.33 -0.56 2.63
CA SER A 28 -12.41 -0.87 1.21
C SER A 28 -11.67 0.20 0.41
N GLU A 29 -11.08 -0.21 -0.71
CA GLU A 29 -10.42 0.72 -1.62
C GLU A 29 -11.34 1.84 -2.13
N ASN A 30 -12.62 1.53 -2.37
CA ASN A 30 -13.60 2.54 -2.78
C ASN A 30 -13.81 3.61 -1.69
N PHE A 31 -13.81 3.20 -0.42
CA PHE A 31 -13.86 4.14 0.69
C PHE A 31 -12.58 4.99 0.77
N ILE A 32 -11.41 4.38 0.56
CA ILE A 32 -10.14 5.11 0.56
C ILE A 32 -10.09 6.12 -0.61
N ARG A 33 -10.60 5.76 -1.80
CA ARG A 33 -10.76 6.68 -2.95
C ARG A 33 -11.63 7.87 -2.58
N GLU A 34 -12.79 7.61 -1.96
CA GLU A 34 -13.76 8.62 -1.54
C GLU A 34 -13.14 9.63 -0.55
N PHE A 35 -12.29 9.15 0.37
CA PHE A 35 -11.67 9.97 1.42
C PHE A 35 -10.15 10.13 1.27
N GLN A 36 -9.65 10.09 0.04
CA GLN A 36 -8.22 10.08 -0.27
C GLN A 36 -7.43 11.28 0.28
N ASP A 37 -8.11 12.39 0.57
CA ASP A 37 -7.48 13.60 1.11
C ASP A 37 -7.60 13.70 2.65
N LYS A 38 -8.33 12.77 3.28
CA LYS A 38 -8.50 12.70 4.74
C LYS A 38 -7.73 11.55 5.38
N VAL A 39 -7.62 10.42 4.68
CA VAL A 39 -6.90 9.23 5.18
C VAL A 39 -5.41 9.50 5.40
N ASP A 40 -4.81 8.79 6.35
CA ASP A 40 -3.36 8.83 6.58
C ASP A 40 -2.70 7.80 5.66
N TRP A 41 -2.10 8.25 4.57
CA TRP A 41 -1.47 7.39 3.56
C TRP A 41 -0.36 6.50 4.10
N LYS A 42 0.39 6.95 5.11
CA LYS A 42 1.41 6.10 5.76
C LYS A 42 0.76 4.92 6.48
N LYS A 43 -0.41 5.14 7.10
CA LYS A 43 -1.19 4.09 7.74
C LYS A 43 -1.89 3.19 6.73
N ILE A 44 -2.47 3.77 5.67
CA ILE A 44 -3.08 3.02 4.58
C ILE A 44 -2.06 2.04 3.98
N SER A 45 -0.88 2.52 3.57
CA SER A 45 0.16 1.69 2.97
C SER A 45 0.72 0.61 3.90
N LYS A 46 0.65 0.79 5.22
CA LYS A 46 1.21 -0.15 6.19
C LYS A 46 0.22 -1.22 6.65
N TYR A 47 -1.05 -0.86 6.79
CA TYR A 47 -2.04 -1.69 7.50
C TYR A 47 -3.17 -2.19 6.60
N GLN A 48 -3.38 -1.60 5.42
CA GLN A 48 -4.42 -2.05 4.50
C GLN A 48 -3.82 -3.01 3.46
N THR A 49 -4.62 -4.00 3.05
CA THR A 49 -4.33 -4.80 1.86
C THR A 49 -4.82 -4.03 0.64
N LEU A 50 -3.88 -3.59 -0.21
CA LEU A 50 -4.17 -2.82 -1.41
C LEU A 50 -3.89 -3.69 -2.64
N SER A 51 -4.78 -3.62 -3.62
CA SER A 51 -4.58 -4.20 -4.93
C SER A 51 -3.53 -3.43 -5.72
N GLU A 52 -2.92 -4.11 -6.68
CA GLU A 52 -1.98 -3.49 -7.61
C GLU A 52 -2.60 -2.29 -8.34
N ASP A 53 -3.82 -2.42 -8.85
CA ASP A 53 -4.51 -1.34 -9.58
C ASP A 53 -4.68 -0.10 -8.70
N PHE A 54 -5.03 -0.29 -7.42
CA PHE A 54 -5.13 0.81 -6.47
C PHE A 54 -3.77 1.48 -6.20
N ILE A 55 -2.72 0.68 -6.03
CA ILE A 55 -1.36 1.19 -5.83
C ILE A 55 -0.90 2.00 -7.05
N ARG A 56 -1.22 1.52 -8.26
CA ARG A 56 -0.95 2.23 -9.52
C ARG A 56 -1.69 3.56 -9.60
N GLU A 57 -2.97 3.56 -9.21
CA GLU A 57 -3.82 4.75 -9.18
C GLU A 57 -3.26 5.82 -8.21
N PHE A 58 -2.79 5.41 -7.04
CA PHE A 58 -2.30 6.32 -5.98
C PHE A 58 -0.78 6.26 -5.75
N GLN A 59 -0.02 5.96 -6.80
CA GLN A 59 1.44 5.75 -6.75
C GLN A 59 2.25 6.91 -6.15
N ASP A 60 1.71 8.13 -6.14
CA ASP A 60 2.36 9.32 -5.61
C ASP A 60 1.94 9.65 -4.17
N LYS A 61 0.89 9.00 -3.66
CA LYS A 61 0.40 9.17 -2.28
C LYS A 61 0.84 8.02 -1.37
N VAL A 62 0.92 6.81 -1.92
CA VAL A 62 1.32 5.63 -1.14
C VAL A 62 2.78 5.68 -0.67
N VAL A 63 3.05 5.08 0.48
CA VAL A 63 4.39 4.91 1.01
C VAL A 63 4.95 3.55 0.58
N TRP A 64 5.77 3.57 -0.46
CA TRP A 64 6.34 2.38 -1.12
C TRP A 64 7.06 1.43 -0.16
N ASP A 65 7.87 1.97 0.77
CA ASP A 65 8.58 1.17 1.77
C ASP A 65 7.67 0.31 2.66
N ASN A 66 6.44 0.77 2.90
CA ASN A 66 5.46 0.04 3.71
C ASN A 66 4.67 -0.99 2.88
N ILE A 67 4.50 -0.73 1.59
CA ILE A 67 3.84 -1.67 0.67
C ILE A 67 4.78 -2.86 0.40
N SER A 68 6.10 -2.61 0.34
CA SER A 68 7.12 -3.63 0.02
C SER A 68 7.28 -4.73 1.04
N GLU A 69 6.80 -4.53 2.25
CA GLU A 69 6.81 -5.57 3.27
C GLU A 69 5.62 -6.55 3.11
N ASN A 70 4.61 -6.24 2.28
CA ASN A 70 3.27 -6.83 2.41
C ASN A 70 2.67 -7.51 1.14
N LEU A 71 3.20 -7.33 -0.08
CA LEU A 71 2.62 -8.02 -1.27
C LEU A 71 3.50 -9.17 -1.79
N GLU A 72 2.83 -10.23 -2.28
CA GLU A 72 3.43 -11.36 -3.00
C GLU A 72 3.62 -11.09 -4.52
N LEU A 73 3.02 -10.03 -5.07
CA LEU A 73 3.00 -9.70 -6.51
C LEU A 73 4.12 -8.71 -6.91
N TYR A 74 5.25 -8.76 -6.21
CA TYR A 74 6.16 -7.61 -6.14
C TYR A 74 7.06 -7.41 -7.37
N GLU A 75 7.32 -8.44 -8.19
CA GLU A 75 8.30 -8.33 -9.28
C GLU A 75 7.90 -7.34 -10.38
N ASP A 76 6.69 -7.48 -10.94
CA ASP A 76 6.22 -6.60 -12.02
C ASP A 76 5.98 -5.16 -11.54
N LEU A 77 5.56 -5.02 -10.28
CA LEU A 77 5.42 -3.71 -9.65
C LEU A 77 6.80 -3.06 -9.46
N THR A 78 7.78 -3.81 -8.98
CA THR A 78 9.15 -3.32 -8.74
C THR A 78 9.84 -2.96 -10.05
N ARG A 79 9.70 -3.78 -11.10
CA ARG A 79 10.19 -3.44 -12.44
C ARG A 79 9.72 -2.06 -12.88
N LYS A 80 8.43 -1.77 -12.69
CA LYS A 80 7.84 -0.51 -13.14
C LYS A 80 8.14 0.68 -12.23
N PHE A 81 8.35 0.45 -10.94
CA PHE A 81 8.55 1.50 -9.94
C PHE A 81 9.90 1.40 -9.23
N GLN A 82 10.91 0.89 -9.92
CA GLN A 82 12.26 0.63 -9.40
C GLN A 82 12.96 1.83 -8.76
N ASP A 83 12.55 3.06 -9.11
CA ASP A 83 13.12 4.30 -8.57
C ASP A 83 12.43 4.76 -7.27
N LYS A 84 11.24 4.20 -6.98
CA LYS A 84 10.44 4.51 -5.79
C LYS A 84 10.55 3.43 -4.71
N VAL A 85 11.20 2.30 -5.02
CA VAL A 85 11.19 1.09 -4.22
C VAL A 85 12.62 0.72 -3.81
N ASN A 86 12.82 0.33 -2.55
CA ASN A 86 14.11 -0.14 -2.06
C ASN A 86 14.31 -1.64 -2.38
N CYS A 87 14.94 -1.92 -3.53
CA CYS A 87 15.17 -3.29 -4.02
C CYS A 87 15.97 -4.16 -3.05
N LYS A 88 17.00 -3.61 -2.39
CA LYS A 88 17.82 -4.32 -1.40
C LYS A 88 17.00 -4.87 -0.24
N LYS A 89 16.08 -4.05 0.28
CA LYS A 89 15.20 -4.47 1.38
C LYS A 89 14.25 -5.58 0.91
N ILE A 90 13.76 -5.54 -0.32
CA ILE A 90 12.83 -6.56 -0.82
C ILE A 90 13.52 -7.91 -0.95
N SER A 91 14.72 -7.94 -1.52
CA SER A 91 15.49 -9.17 -1.68
C SER A 91 15.88 -9.83 -0.34
N GLU A 92 15.95 -9.06 0.74
CA GLU A 92 16.22 -9.59 2.08
C GLU A 92 15.00 -10.27 2.72
N TYR A 93 13.78 -9.88 2.34
CA TYR A 93 12.54 -10.30 3.00
C TYR A 93 11.58 -11.11 2.11
N GLN A 94 11.82 -11.22 0.80
CA GLN A 94 10.94 -11.93 -0.15
C GLN A 94 11.69 -12.94 -1.02
N THR A 95 11.01 -14.03 -1.38
CA THR A 95 11.50 -14.98 -2.38
C THR A 95 11.19 -14.43 -3.77
N LEU A 96 12.22 -13.96 -4.47
CA LEU A 96 12.14 -13.41 -5.82
C LEU A 96 12.59 -14.47 -6.85
N SER A 97 12.08 -14.37 -8.07
CA SER A 97 12.49 -15.20 -9.20
C SER A 97 13.95 -14.96 -9.56
N GLU A 98 14.61 -16.01 -10.06
CA GLU A 98 16.00 -15.90 -10.53
C GLU A 98 16.15 -14.84 -11.63
N ASP A 99 15.15 -14.70 -12.49
CA ASP A 99 15.12 -13.69 -13.53
C ASP A 99 15.11 -12.27 -12.96
N PHE A 100 14.32 -12.03 -11.90
CA PHE A 100 14.31 -10.74 -11.21
C PHE A 100 15.64 -10.45 -10.53
N ILE A 101 16.21 -11.43 -9.81
CA ILE A 101 17.50 -11.27 -9.12
C ILE A 101 18.61 -10.93 -10.12
N ARG A 102 18.62 -11.59 -11.28
CA ARG A 102 19.59 -11.32 -12.35
C ARG A 102 19.40 -9.93 -12.96
N GLU A 103 18.16 -9.49 -13.17
CA GLU A 103 17.84 -8.18 -13.73
C GLU A 103 18.23 -7.03 -12.79
N PHE A 104 18.08 -7.23 -11.47
CA PHE A 104 18.29 -6.21 -10.44
C PHE A 104 19.54 -6.42 -9.59
N GLN A 105 20.47 -7.26 -10.02
CA GLN A 105 21.69 -7.61 -9.29
C GLN A 105 22.42 -6.37 -8.73
N ASP A 106 22.63 -5.34 -9.56
CA ASP A 106 23.36 -4.12 -9.19
C ASP A 106 22.65 -3.26 -8.12
N LYS A 107 21.36 -3.50 -7.86
CA LYS A 107 20.53 -2.79 -6.87
C LYS A 107 20.26 -3.61 -5.60
N VAL A 108 20.69 -4.88 -5.60
CA VAL A 108 20.45 -5.85 -4.53
C VAL A 108 21.71 -6.09 -3.68
N ASP A 109 22.90 -5.72 -4.16
CA ASP A 109 24.18 -5.79 -3.42
C ASP A 109 24.28 -4.83 -2.20
#